data_AF-K2ENF3-F1
#
_entry.id   AF-K2ENF3-F1
#
_cell.length_a   1.000
_cell.length_b   1.000
_cell.length_c   1.000
_cell.angle_alpha   90.00
_cell.angle_beta   90.00
_cell.angle_gamma   90.00
#
_symmetry.space_group_name_H-M   'P 1'
#
loop_
_entity.id
_entity.type
_entity.pdbx_description
1 polymer ?
#
loop_
_entity_poly.entity_id
_entity_poly.type
_entity_poly.pdbx_seq_one_letter_code
_entity_poly.pdbx_strand_id
1 'polypeptide(L)'
;MEDVELRINRDEEDNVTGFTLMGVGNTDAEAYCISFVRAQQLGRAAIHFKGSEMIFSHQGVSLDDADSRQGIYGSSEGGDFRAKVADSDKEQLESLLNSTGPYSESKIHVKFETARGKGFTVYIK
;
A
#
# COMPACT_ATOMS: atom_id res chain seq x y z
N MET A 1 14.99 -12.96 -1.30
CA MET A 1 13.68 -12.76 -1.95
C MET A 1 13.00 -11.69 -1.13
N GLU A 2 12.44 -10.65 -1.75
CA GLU A 2 11.62 -9.71 -0.98
C GLU A 2 10.27 -10.38 -0.74
N ASP A 3 9.90 -10.54 0.53
CA ASP A 3 8.64 -11.21 0.90
C ASP A 3 7.44 -10.26 0.82
N VAL A 4 7.63 -9.08 0.23
CA VAL A 4 6.62 -8.05 -0.07
C VAL A 4 6.63 -7.78 -1.57
N GLU A 5 5.45 -7.78 -2.18
CA GLU A 5 5.24 -7.53 -3.60
C GLU A 5 4.42 -6.25 -3.81
N LEU A 6 4.85 -5.41 -4.76
CA LEU A 6 4.06 -4.30 -5.29
C LEU A 6 3.58 -4.65 -6.71
N ARG A 7 2.27 -4.53 -6.93
CA ARG A 7 1.66 -4.63 -8.26
C ARG A 7 0.92 -3.35 -8.59
N ILE A 8 1.23 -2.75 -9.74
CA ILE A 8 0.47 -1.62 -10.27
C ILE A 8 -0.76 -2.15 -11.02
N ASN A 9 -1.93 -1.62 -10.70
CA ASN A 9 -3.19 -1.99 -11.33
C ASN A 9 -3.52 -1.00 -12.44
N ARG A 10 -4.00 -1.50 -13.58
CA ARG A 10 -4.27 -0.71 -14.78
C ARG A 10 -5.62 -1.05 -15.42
N ASP A 11 -6.15 -0.11 -16.19
CA ASP A 11 -7.32 -0.34 -17.05
C ASP A 11 -6.92 -0.88 -18.45
N GLU A 12 -7.90 -0.97 -19.35
CA GLU A 12 -7.69 -1.44 -20.74
C GLU A 12 -6.87 -0.47 -21.60
N GLU A 13 -6.76 0.79 -21.18
CA GLU A 13 -6.01 1.85 -21.84
C GLU A 13 -4.61 2.04 -21.24
N ASP A 14 -4.18 1.13 -20.36
CA ASP A 14 -2.91 1.14 -19.64
C ASP A 14 -2.75 2.28 -18.61
N ASN A 15 -3.85 2.97 -18.25
CA ASN A 15 -3.84 3.99 -17.19
C ASN A 15 -3.80 3.34 -15.81
N VAL A 16 -3.09 3.96 -14.86
CA VAL A 16 -3.03 3.49 -13.47
C VAL A 16 -4.39 3.69 -12.81
N THR A 17 -4.96 2.61 -12.27
CA THR A 17 -6.21 2.64 -11.48
C THR A 17 -5.96 2.42 -10.00
N GLY A 18 -4.72 2.09 -9.62
CA GLY A 18 -4.30 1.91 -8.25
C GLY A 18 -3.11 0.95 -8.14
N PHE A 19 -2.94 0.35 -6.97
CA PHE A 19 -1.86 -0.62 -6.72
C PHE A 19 -2.23 -1.59 -5.61
N THR A 20 -1.53 -2.71 -5.55
CA THR A 20 -1.63 -3.72 -4.50
C THR A 20 -0.27 -3.90 -3.84
N LEU A 21 -0.22 -3.82 -2.51
CA LEU A 21 0.95 -4.18 -1.70
C LEU A 21 0.62 -5.44 -0.90
N MET A 22 1.45 -6.48 -1.01
CA MET A 22 1.15 -7.80 -0.45
C MET A 22 2.38 -8.45 0.16
N GLY A 23 2.27 -8.92 1.40
CA GLY A 23 3.23 -9.85 1.99
C GLY A 23 2.90 -11.28 1.56
N VAL A 24 3.91 -12.05 1.16
CA VAL A 24 3.75 -13.42 0.63
C VAL A 24 4.68 -14.39 1.36
N GLY A 25 4.09 -15.34 2.10
CA GLY A 25 4.84 -16.47 2.68
C GLY A 25 5.74 -16.14 3.88
N ASN A 26 5.72 -14.89 4.35
CA ASN A 26 6.46 -14.42 5.52
C ASN A 26 5.52 -13.64 6.46
N THR A 27 5.44 -14.07 7.72
CA THR A 27 4.55 -13.49 8.73
C THR A 27 4.82 -12.00 8.99
N ASP A 28 6.08 -11.58 9.00
CA ASP A 28 6.46 -10.18 9.28
C ASP A 28 6.11 -9.28 8.10
N ALA A 29 6.35 -9.76 6.88
CA ALA A 29 5.95 -9.06 5.65
C ALA A 29 4.42 -8.94 5.53
N GLU A 30 3.70 -10.02 5.84
CA GLU A 30 2.25 -10.03 5.90
C GLU A 30 1.70 -9.06 6.96
N ALA A 31 2.31 -9.07 8.16
CA ALA A 31 1.95 -8.16 9.25
C ALA A 31 2.20 -6.70 8.85
N TYR A 32 3.38 -6.40 8.29
CA TYR A 32 3.72 -5.09 7.74
C TYR A 32 2.66 -4.57 6.74
N CYS A 33 2.28 -5.40 5.76
CA CYS A 33 1.35 -4.97 4.71
C CYS A 33 -0.06 -4.74 5.25
N ILE A 34 -0.58 -5.66 6.07
CA ILE A 34 -1.96 -5.55 6.57
C ILE A 34 -2.10 -4.44 7.63
N SER A 35 -1.05 -4.14 8.40
CA SER A 35 -1.06 -3.06 9.38
C SER A 35 -0.84 -1.67 8.78
N PHE A 36 -0.37 -1.57 7.53
CA PHE A 36 0.03 -0.30 6.91
C PHE A 36 -1.10 0.73 6.88
N VAL A 37 -2.30 0.33 6.46
CA VAL A 37 -3.46 1.23 6.37
C VAL A 37 -3.82 1.78 7.76
N ARG A 38 -3.72 0.95 8.81
CA ARG A 38 -3.95 1.37 10.19
C ARG A 38 -2.85 2.31 10.68
N ALA A 39 -1.59 1.99 10.41
CA ALA A 39 -0.47 2.88 10.72
C ALA A 39 -0.63 4.25 10.05
N GLN A 40 -1.10 4.29 8.80
CA GLN A 40 -1.35 5.54 8.07
C GLN A 40 -2.46 6.37 8.73
N GLN A 41 -3.58 5.74 9.14
CA GLN A 41 -4.65 6.42 9.90
C GLN A 41 -4.16 7.01 11.23
N LEU A 42 -3.13 6.41 11.83
CA LEU A 42 -2.49 6.88 13.06
C LEU A 42 -1.36 7.90 12.80
N GLY A 43 -1.11 8.28 11.55
CA GLY A 43 -0.01 9.19 11.17
C GLY A 43 1.40 8.57 11.30
N ARG A 44 1.48 7.23 11.37
CA ARG A 44 2.71 6.44 11.57
C ARG A 44 3.18 5.71 10.31
N ALA A 45 2.48 5.88 9.19
CA ALA A 45 2.93 5.38 7.91
C ALA A 45 2.70 6.41 6.80
N ALA A 46 3.57 6.39 5.80
CA ALA A 46 3.52 7.27 4.66
C ALA A 46 4.05 6.58 3.41
N ILE A 47 3.52 6.98 2.27
CA ILE A 47 4.02 6.60 0.95
C ILE A 47 4.70 7.84 0.36
N HIS A 48 5.92 7.71 -0.12
CA HIS A 48 6.63 8.79 -0.78
C HIS A 48 7.50 8.25 -1.92
N PHE A 49 7.92 9.14 -2.82
CA PHE A 49 8.74 8.78 -3.96
C PHE A 49 10.16 9.33 -3.81
N LYS A 50 11.15 8.55 -4.24
CA LYS A 50 12.55 8.96 -4.31
C LYS A 50 13.17 8.45 -5.60
N GLY A 51 13.39 9.34 -6.57
CA GLY A 51 13.77 8.92 -7.91
C GLY A 51 12.67 8.06 -8.53
N SER A 52 13.01 6.85 -8.99
CA SER A 52 12.08 5.83 -9.51
C SER A 52 11.66 4.80 -8.46
N GLU A 53 11.89 5.07 -7.17
CA GLU A 53 11.45 4.21 -6.07
C GLU A 53 10.18 4.77 -5.43
N MET A 54 9.21 3.90 -5.20
CA MET A 54 8.08 4.10 -4.31
C MET A 54 8.44 3.51 -2.95
N ILE A 55 8.43 4.34 -1.91
CA ILE A 55 8.85 3.98 -0.56
C ILE A 55 7.63 3.98 0.36
N PHE A 56 7.43 2.85 1.02
CA PHE A 56 6.42 2.63 2.03
C PHE A 56 7.13 2.66 3.39
N SER A 57 6.92 3.72 4.17
CA SER A 57 7.48 3.85 5.51
C SER A 57 6.41 3.56 6.55
N HIS A 58 6.74 2.71 7.52
CA HIS A 58 5.82 2.24 8.54
C HIS A 58 6.52 2.21 9.90
N GLN A 59 6.05 2.96 10.90
CA GLN A 59 6.71 3.03 12.24
C GLN A 59 6.23 1.99 13.24
N GLY A 60 5.45 1.01 12.79
CA GLY A 60 4.96 -0.10 13.59
C GLY A 60 3.54 0.14 14.13
N VAL A 61 2.89 -0.95 14.51
CA VAL A 61 1.55 -0.98 15.11
C VAL A 61 1.60 -1.97 16.26
N SER A 62 1.16 -1.56 17.44
CA SER A 62 1.07 -2.44 18.60
C SER A 62 -0.23 -3.26 18.58
N LEU A 63 -0.35 -4.27 19.44
CA LEU A 63 -1.61 -5.01 19.59
C LEU A 63 -2.76 -4.12 20.10
N ASP A 64 -2.46 -3.10 20.91
CA ASP A 64 -3.46 -2.15 21.40
C ASP A 64 -3.98 -1.23 20.29
N ASP A 65 -3.17 -1.01 19.25
CA ASP A 65 -3.53 -0.23 18.07
C ASP A 65 -4.30 -1.05 17.01
N ALA A 66 -4.26 -2.39 17.11
CA ALA A 66 -4.84 -3.30 16.14
C ALA A 66 -6.37 -3.31 16.21
N ASP A 67 -7.04 -3.12 15.07
CA ASP A 67 -8.51 -3.19 14.97
C ASP A 67 -8.93 -4.52 14.35
N SER A 68 -9.33 -5.46 15.22
CA SER A 68 -9.81 -6.79 14.83
C SER A 68 -11.07 -6.76 13.97
N ARG A 69 -11.83 -5.66 13.96
CA ARG A 69 -13.02 -5.49 13.09
C ARG A 69 -12.64 -5.20 11.64
N GLN A 70 -11.43 -4.70 11.39
CA GLN A 70 -10.91 -4.43 10.05
C GLN A 70 -10.09 -5.60 9.48
N GLY A 71 -10.08 -6.74 10.18
CA GLY A 71 -9.26 -7.89 9.79
C GLY A 71 -7.76 -7.70 10.04
N ILE A 72 -7.38 -6.66 10.80
CA ILE A 72 -5.99 -6.37 11.14
C ILE A 72 -5.67 -7.13 12.42
N TYR A 73 -5.11 -8.32 12.25
CA TYR A 73 -4.68 -9.19 13.34
C TYR A 73 -3.17 -9.20 13.39
N GLY A 74 -2.58 -8.42 14.29
CA GLY A 74 -1.16 -8.50 14.58
C GLY A 74 -0.50 -7.15 14.82
N SER A 75 0.55 -7.19 15.64
CA SER A 75 1.52 -6.11 15.72
C SER A 75 2.49 -6.18 14.53
N SER A 76 3.05 -5.04 14.16
CA SER A 76 4.16 -4.96 13.21
C SER A 76 5.24 -4.09 13.82
N GLU A 77 6.50 -4.51 13.69
CA GLU A 77 7.67 -3.69 14.08
C GLU A 77 7.86 -2.49 13.13
N GLY A 78 7.23 -2.52 11.96
CA GLY A 78 7.41 -1.53 10.92
C GLY A 78 8.68 -1.73 10.09
N GLY A 79 9.08 -0.68 9.38
CA GLY A 79 10.20 -0.68 8.45
C GLY A 79 9.92 0.13 7.20
N ASP A 80 10.88 0.09 6.28
CA ASP A 80 10.75 0.66 4.95
C ASP A 80 10.73 -0.47 3.91
N PHE A 81 9.71 -0.50 3.08
CA PHE A 81 9.70 -1.29 1.85
C PHE A 81 9.88 -0.37 0.65
N ARG A 82 10.69 -0.78 -0.32
CA ARG A 82 11.02 0.01 -1.51
C ARG A 82 10.79 -0.81 -2.75
N ALA A 83 10.02 -0.27 -3.69
CA ALA A 83 9.80 -0.90 -4.97
C ALA A 83 10.20 0.07 -6.09
N LYS A 84 10.93 -0.45 -7.08
CA LYS A 84 11.15 0.28 -8.33
C LYS A 84 9.85 0.33 -9.11
N VAL A 85 9.49 1.52 -9.57
CA VAL A 85 8.36 1.76 -10.46
C VAL A 85 8.86 2.43 -11.73
N ALA A 86 8.18 2.20 -12.85
CA ALA A 86 8.48 2.92 -14.08
C ALA A 86 8.17 4.40 -13.90
N ASP A 87 8.92 5.29 -14.56
CA ASP A 87 8.70 6.74 -14.45
C ASP A 87 7.28 7.13 -14.91
N SER A 88 6.75 6.45 -15.93
CA SER A 88 5.36 6.59 -16.38
C SER A 88 4.33 6.28 -15.31
N ASP A 89 4.64 5.33 -14.43
CA ASP A 89 3.72 4.86 -13.39
C ASP A 89 3.81 5.78 -12.19
N LYS A 90 5.02 6.24 -11.89
CA LYS A 90 5.27 7.20 -10.82
C LYS A 90 4.40 8.44 -10.95
N GLU A 91 4.39 9.10 -12.11
CA GLU A 91 3.63 10.35 -12.29
C GLU A 91 2.12 10.13 -12.07
N GLN A 92 1.59 9.00 -12.56
CA GLN A 92 0.20 8.65 -12.37
C GLN A 92 -0.12 8.24 -10.92
N LEU A 93 0.76 7.47 -10.27
CA LEU A 93 0.62 7.08 -8.87
C LEU A 93 0.70 8.29 -7.93
N GLU A 94 1.62 9.23 -8.18
CA GLU A 94 1.70 10.51 -7.47
C GLU A 94 0.41 11.31 -7.64
N SER A 95 -0.11 11.39 -8.88
CA SER A 95 -1.37 12.09 -9.15
C SER A 95 -2.55 11.43 -8.46
N LEU A 96 -2.61 10.09 -8.46
CA LEU A 96 -3.64 9.29 -7.80
C LEU A 96 -3.59 9.49 -6.29
N LEU A 97 -2.43 9.34 -5.65
CA LEU A 97 -2.26 9.47 -4.20
C LEU A 97 -2.53 10.89 -3.67
N ASN A 98 -2.26 11.91 -4.48
CA ASN A 98 -2.53 13.31 -4.13
C ASN A 98 -3.92 13.79 -4.58
N SER A 99 -4.71 12.95 -5.24
CA SER A 99 -6.00 13.32 -5.86
C SER A 99 -5.87 14.57 -6.74
N THR A 100 -4.92 14.55 -7.69
CA THR A 100 -4.65 15.64 -8.63
C THR A 100 -4.77 15.17 -10.07
N GLY A 101 -4.82 16.13 -11.00
CA GLY A 101 -4.92 15.86 -12.43
C GLY A 101 -6.16 15.01 -12.78
N PRO A 102 -6.00 13.90 -13.53
CA PRO A 102 -7.12 13.07 -13.95
C PRO A 102 -7.85 12.36 -12.78
N TYR A 103 -7.22 12.31 -11.59
CA TYR A 103 -7.79 11.66 -10.41
C TYR A 103 -8.43 12.65 -9.41
N SER A 104 -8.50 13.94 -9.75
CA SER A 104 -8.99 14.99 -8.84
C SER A 104 -10.42 14.81 -8.34
N GLU A 105 -11.28 14.17 -9.13
CA GLU A 105 -12.66 13.83 -8.76
C GLU A 105 -12.86 12.35 -8.43
N SER A 106 -11.80 11.55 -8.47
CA SER A 106 -11.86 10.11 -8.21
C SER A 106 -12.06 9.82 -6.72
N LYS A 107 -12.89 8.81 -6.42
CA LYS A 107 -13.00 8.26 -5.06
C LYS A 107 -12.00 7.12 -4.89
N ILE A 108 -11.02 7.33 -4.03
CA ILE A 108 -10.03 6.31 -3.69
C ILE A 108 -10.62 5.36 -2.65
N HIS A 109 -10.52 4.08 -2.93
CA HIS A 109 -10.96 2.99 -2.07
C HIS A 109 -9.78 2.11 -1.67
N VAL A 110 -9.90 1.49 -0.49
CA VAL A 110 -8.93 0.52 0.02
C VAL A 110 -9.66 -0.79 0.31
N LYS A 111 -9.12 -1.89 -0.20
CA LYS A 111 -9.57 -3.26 0.06
C LYS A 111 -8.43 -4.07 0.66
N PHE A 112 -8.69 -4.78 1.75
CA PHE A 112 -7.73 -5.72 2.30
C PHE A 112 -7.74 -7.04 1.52
N GLU A 113 -6.56 -7.59 1.27
CA GLU A 113 -6.36 -8.87 0.59
C GLU A 113 -5.86 -9.91 1.61
N THR A 114 -6.53 -11.07 1.67
CA THR A 114 -6.21 -12.15 2.64
C THR A 114 -6.13 -13.55 2.02
N ALA A 115 -6.44 -13.71 0.73
CA ALA A 115 -6.63 -15.02 0.10
C ALA A 115 -5.35 -15.68 -0.43
N ARG A 116 -4.30 -14.91 -0.75
CA ARG A 116 -3.03 -15.41 -1.34
C ARG A 116 -1.78 -14.85 -0.66
N GLY A 117 -1.97 -14.21 0.48
CA GLY A 117 -1.04 -13.36 1.21
C GLY A 117 -1.85 -12.37 2.05
N LYS A 118 -1.18 -11.47 2.77
CA LYS A 118 -1.85 -10.40 3.52
C LYS A 118 -1.38 -9.03 3.05
N GLY A 119 -2.31 -8.13 2.78
CA GLY A 119 -1.99 -6.77 2.37
C GLY A 119 -3.21 -5.96 1.99
N PHE A 120 -3.03 -4.98 1.10
CA PHE A 120 -4.09 -4.09 0.68
C PHE A 120 -3.96 -3.68 -0.78
N THR A 121 -5.10 -3.33 -1.36
CA THR A 121 -5.25 -2.76 -2.69
C THR A 121 -5.85 -1.37 -2.55
N VAL A 122 -5.17 -0.37 -3.10
CA VAL A 122 -5.71 0.96 -3.39
C VAL A 122 -6.29 0.93 -4.80
N TYR A 123 -7.51 1.43 -4.99
CA TYR A 123 -8.15 1.48 -6.31
C TYR A 123 -9.14 2.64 -6.43
N ILE A 124 -9.36 3.13 -7.65
CA ILE A 124 -10.44 4.07 -7.99
C ILE A 124 -11.70 3.30 -8.39
N LYS A 125 -12.88 3.84 -8.05
CA LYS A 125 -14.18 3.31 -8.45
C LYS A 125 -14.99 4.37 -9.19
#